data_AF-A0A2M7RT22-F1
#
_entry.id   AF-A0A2M7RT22-F1
#
_cell.length_a   1.000
_cell.length_b   1.000
_cell.length_c   1.000
_cell.angle_alpha   90.00
_cell.angle_beta   90.00
_cell.angle_gamma   90.00
#
_symmetry.space_group_name_H-M   'P 1'
#
loop_
_entity.id
_entity.type
_entity.pdbx_description
1 polymer ?
#
loop_
_entity_poly.entity_id
_entity_poly.type
_entity_poly.pdbx_seq_one_letter_code
_entity_poly.pdbx_strand_id
1 'polypeptide(L)'
;DNELLPHNRKEEKTLFPILQKALLANNEHGTGENPVTAVDIMEDDHVKFIQLGSLVFNFLGLAPRLRDAQSRIFTYDVAFNNAKELIELIRLHIFREDNTLFPLAQKFISPEDFKTLTLEMV
;
A
#
# COMPACT_ATOMS: atom_id res chain seq x y z
N ASP A 1 0.69 8.15 13.17
CA ASP A 1 0.17 6.77 13.18
C ASP A 1 1.36 5.85 13.31
N ASN A 2 1.31 4.88 14.23
CA ASN A 2 2.38 3.90 14.47
C ASN A 2 2.03 2.52 13.90
N GLU A 3 0.84 2.36 13.31
CA GLU A 3 0.31 1.05 12.93
C GLU A 3 0.43 0.76 11.43
N LEU A 4 0.61 1.76 10.58
CA LEU A 4 0.76 1.59 9.12
C LEU A 4 1.86 0.56 8.76
N LEU A 5 3.09 0.72 9.24
CA LEU A 5 4.18 -0.20 8.89
C LEU A 5 4.00 -1.61 9.48
N PRO A 6 3.60 -1.78 10.76
CA PRO A 6 3.21 -3.09 11.28
C PRO A 6 2.10 -3.78 10.48
N HIS A 7 1.07 -3.03 10.09
CA HIS A 7 -0.04 -3.52 9.28
C HIS A 7 0.44 -4.02 7.92
N ASN A 8 1.10 -3.18 7.12
CA ASN A 8 1.60 -3.56 5.80
C ASN A 8 2.53 -4.78 5.87
N ARG A 9 3.44 -4.82 6.86
CA ARG A 9 4.34 -5.96 7.06
C ARG A 9 3.62 -7.25 7.42
N LYS A 10 2.50 -7.17 8.14
CA LYS A 10 1.70 -8.33 8.48
C LYS A 10 1.11 -8.92 7.20
N GLU A 11 0.50 -8.07 6.39
CA GLU A 11 -0.11 -8.49 5.13
C GLU A 11 0.90 -9.06 4.15
N GLU A 12 2.01 -8.37 3.90
CA GLU A 12 3.08 -8.79 3.00
C GLU A 12 3.74 -10.12 3.42
N LYS A 13 3.79 -10.40 4.73
CA LYS A 13 4.42 -11.64 5.24
C LYS A 13 3.47 -12.83 5.30
N THR A 14 2.18 -12.60 5.52
CA THR A 14 1.24 -13.68 5.81
C THR A 14 0.13 -13.77 4.77
N LEU A 15 -0.69 -12.72 4.64
CA LEU A 15 -1.88 -12.73 3.77
C LEU A 15 -1.50 -12.77 2.28
N PHE A 16 -0.64 -11.87 1.83
CA PHE A 16 -0.33 -11.67 0.42
C PHE A 16 0.30 -12.91 -0.23
N PRO A 17 1.28 -13.62 0.37
CA PRO A 17 1.85 -14.82 -0.24
C PRO A 17 0.83 -15.95 -0.46
N ILE A 18 -0.14 -16.10 0.45
CA ILE A 18 -1.20 -17.10 0.35
C ILE A 18 -2.21 -16.69 -0.71
N LEU A 19 -2.69 -15.45 -0.64
CA LEU A 19 -3.67 -14.92 -1.58
C LEU A 19 -3.13 -14.88 -3.01
N GLN A 20 -1.86 -14.53 -3.22
CA GLN A 20 -1.22 -14.51 -4.54
C GLN A 20 -1.32 -15.87 -5.22
N LYS A 21 -1.00 -16.95 -4.49
CA LYS A 21 -1.11 -18.32 -5.01
C LYS A 21 -2.56 -18.67 -5.35
N ALA A 22 -3.49 -18.30 -4.48
CA ALA A 22 -4.92 -18.56 -4.69
C ALA A 22 -5.47 -17.82 -5.92
N LEU A 23 -5.11 -16.55 -6.12
CA LEU A 23 -5.53 -15.75 -7.27
C LEU A 23 -4.99 -16.34 -8.59
N LEU A 24 -3.70 -16.70 -8.62
CA LEU A 24 -3.09 -17.34 -9.78
C LEU A 24 -3.75 -18.69 -10.11
N ALA A 25 -4.01 -19.52 -9.10
CA ALA A 25 -4.67 -20.81 -9.30
C ALA A 25 -6.11 -20.70 -9.83
N ASN A 26 -6.79 -19.57 -9.57
CA ASN A 26 -8.16 -19.31 -9.99
C ASN A 26 -8.28 -18.43 -11.24
N ASN A 27 -7.16 -18.16 -11.96
CA ASN A 27 -7.11 -17.26 -13.12
C ASN A 27 -7.59 -15.82 -12.82
N GLU A 28 -7.45 -15.36 -11.57
CA GLU A 28 -7.82 -14.01 -11.13
C GLU A 28 -6.60 -13.08 -11.23
N HIS A 29 -6.15 -12.89 -12.46
CA HIS A 29 -4.97 -12.10 -12.79
C HIS A 29 -5.09 -11.47 -14.19
N GLY A 30 -4.25 -10.48 -14.48
CA GLY A 30 -4.17 -9.84 -15.79
C GLY A 30 -3.78 -10.82 -16.91
N THR A 31 -4.10 -10.47 -18.15
CA THR A 31 -3.87 -11.29 -19.35
C THR A 31 -2.49 -11.09 -20.00
N GLY A 32 -1.62 -10.29 -19.39
CA GLY A 32 -0.27 -10.02 -19.90
C GLY A 32 0.70 -11.20 -19.72
N GLU A 33 1.88 -11.10 -20.36
CA GLU A 33 2.93 -12.13 -20.26
C GLU A 33 3.40 -12.39 -18.82
N ASN A 34 3.37 -11.35 -17.97
CA ASN A 34 3.57 -11.44 -16.54
C ASN A 34 2.23 -11.14 -15.84
N PRO A 35 1.51 -12.15 -15.32
CA PRO A 35 0.20 -11.95 -14.74
C PRO A 35 0.29 -11.12 -13.46
N VAL A 36 -0.37 -9.96 -13.47
CA VAL A 36 -0.50 -9.06 -12.31
C VAL A 36 -1.81 -9.38 -11.60
N THR A 37 -1.77 -9.57 -10.28
CA THR A 37 -2.95 -9.81 -9.46
C THR A 37 -3.31 -8.56 -8.64
N ALA A 38 -4.40 -8.65 -7.86
CA ALA A 38 -4.73 -7.62 -6.90
C ALA A 38 -3.63 -7.42 -5.83
N VAL A 39 -2.92 -8.47 -5.42
CA VAL A 39 -1.84 -8.39 -4.42
C VAL A 39 -0.70 -7.51 -4.93
N ASP A 40 -0.29 -7.69 -6.18
CA ASP A 40 0.79 -6.89 -6.79
C ASP A 40 0.46 -5.38 -6.77
N ILE A 41 -0.82 -5.02 -6.95
CA ILE A 41 -1.28 -3.63 -6.88
C ILE A 41 -1.19 -3.10 -5.44
N MET A 42 -1.50 -3.92 -4.44
CA MET A 42 -1.46 -3.53 -3.03
C MET A 42 -0.02 -3.33 -2.53
N GLU A 43 0.90 -4.23 -2.92
CA GLU A 43 2.32 -4.08 -2.61
C GLU A 43 2.93 -2.83 -3.26
N ASP A 44 2.52 -2.50 -4.49
CA ASP A 44 2.94 -1.26 -5.16
C ASP A 44 2.39 -0.01 -4.44
N ASP A 45 1.13 -0.05 -3.98
CA ASP A 45 0.54 1.01 -3.16
C ASP A 45 1.34 1.18 -1.84
N HIS A 46 1.73 0.09 -1.17
CA HIS A 46 2.58 0.14 0.04
C HIS A 46 3.90 0.87 -0.19
N VAL A 47 4.59 0.54 -1.29
CA VAL A 47 5.84 1.21 -1.67
C VAL A 47 5.61 2.69 -1.92
N LYS A 48 4.55 3.05 -2.65
CA LYS A 48 4.22 4.43 -2.96
C LYS A 48 3.87 5.25 -1.73
N PHE A 49 3.20 4.70 -0.72
CA PHE A 49 2.96 5.41 0.55
C PHE A 49 4.27 5.85 1.21
N ILE A 50 5.22 4.92 1.30
CA ILE A 50 6.50 5.16 1.95
C ILE A 50 7.29 6.21 1.17
N GLN A 51 7.29 6.12 -0.17
CA GLN A 51 7.97 7.08 -1.03
C GLN A 51 7.35 8.48 -0.94
N LEU A 52 6.03 8.60 -1.10
CA LEU A 52 5.32 9.88 -0.98
C LEU A 52 5.47 10.48 0.41
N GLY A 53 5.29 9.68 1.47
CA GLY A 53 5.51 10.11 2.85
C GLY A 53 6.92 10.62 3.07
N SER A 54 7.93 9.90 2.57
CA SER A 54 9.33 10.34 2.65
C SER A 54 9.55 11.68 1.94
N LEU A 55 9.00 11.87 0.74
CA LEU A 55 9.10 13.14 0.01
C LEU A 55 8.43 14.29 0.76
N VAL A 56 7.23 14.07 1.30
CA VAL A 56 6.51 15.08 2.09
C VAL A 56 7.36 15.53 3.29
N PHE A 57 7.84 14.59 4.11
CA PHE A 57 8.61 14.94 5.31
C PHE A 57 9.98 15.54 4.97
N ASN A 58 10.64 15.06 3.91
CA ASN A 58 11.89 15.63 3.43
C ASN A 58 11.71 17.08 2.95
N PHE A 59 10.65 17.39 2.21
CA PHE A 59 10.37 18.75 1.77
C PHE A 59 9.90 19.67 2.90
N LEU A 60 9.08 19.18 3.83
CA LEU A 60 8.73 19.94 5.05
C LEU A 60 9.97 20.24 5.91
N GLY A 61 10.93 19.32 5.96
CA GLY A 61 12.22 19.53 6.60
C GLY A 61 13.13 20.49 5.81
N LEU A 62 13.16 20.37 4.49
CA LEU A 62 14.03 21.20 3.64
C LEU A 62 13.56 22.65 3.54
N ALA A 63 12.26 22.87 3.35
CA ALA A 63 11.69 24.20 3.13
C ALA A 63 12.15 25.28 4.13
N PRO A 64 12.12 25.08 5.47
CA PRO A 64 12.56 26.11 6.41
C PRO A 64 14.07 26.38 6.38
N ARG A 65 14.86 25.51 5.75
CA ARG A 65 16.32 25.64 5.62
C ARG A 65 16.74 26.42 4.36
N LEU A 66 15.83 26.68 3.44
CA LEU A 66 16.13 27.44 2.21
C LEU A 66 16.16 28.94 2.49
N ARG A 67 17.23 29.60 2.04
CA ARG A 67 17.44 31.05 2.23
C ARG A 67 16.52 31.88 1.37
N ASP A 68 16.35 31.48 0.11
CA ASP A 68 15.50 32.18 -0.86
C ASP A 68 14.01 31.95 -0.56
N ALA A 69 13.25 33.05 -0.51
CA ALA A 69 11.85 33.01 -0.12
C ALA A 69 10.95 32.30 -1.14
N GLN A 70 11.22 32.48 -2.43
CA GLN A 70 10.47 31.82 -3.48
C GLN A 70 10.69 30.31 -3.44
N SER A 71 11.94 29.88 -3.25
CA SER A 71 12.32 28.48 -3.12
C SER A 71 11.67 27.82 -1.89
N ARG A 72 11.57 28.53 -0.76
CA ARG A 72 10.82 28.05 0.43
C ARG A 72 9.36 27.76 0.09
N ILE A 73 8.68 28.75 -0.48
CA ILE A 73 7.24 28.66 -0.77
C ILE A 73 6.98 27.54 -1.77
N PHE A 74 7.78 27.45 -2.83
CA PHE A 74 7.69 26.37 -3.80
C PHE A 74 7.87 24.99 -3.16
N THR A 75 8.86 24.84 -2.28
CA THR A 75 9.10 23.56 -1.60
C THR A 75 7.96 23.19 -0.66
N TYR A 76 7.35 24.16 0.04
CA TYR A 76 6.14 23.92 0.84
C TYR A 76 4.94 23.54 -0.01
N ASP A 77 4.75 24.17 -1.17
CA ASP A 77 3.66 23.85 -2.10
C ASP A 77 3.79 22.42 -2.64
N VAL A 78 5.00 22.00 -3.04
CA VAL A 78 5.25 20.62 -3.46
C VAL A 78 5.00 19.64 -2.30
N ALA A 79 5.44 19.95 -1.08
CA ALA A 79 5.16 19.11 0.08
C ALA A 79 3.65 18.97 0.34
N PHE A 80 2.90 20.06 0.18
CA PHE A 80 1.45 20.07 0.35
C PHE A 80 0.73 19.23 -0.71
N ASN A 81 1.11 19.36 -1.98
CA ASN A 81 0.52 18.58 -3.07
C ASN A 81 0.84 17.09 -2.91
N ASN A 82 2.09 16.72 -2.60
CA ASN A 82 2.45 15.34 -2.30
C ASN A 82 1.67 14.76 -1.11
N ALA A 83 1.40 15.59 -0.08
CA ALA A 83 0.62 15.16 1.08
C ALA A 83 -0.85 14.88 0.71
N LYS A 84 -1.45 15.69 -0.17
CA LYS A 84 -2.79 15.42 -0.70
C LYS A 84 -2.83 14.12 -1.49
N GLU A 85 -1.85 13.91 -2.37
CA GLU A 85 -1.75 12.66 -3.14
C GLU A 85 -1.60 11.43 -2.24
N LEU A 86 -0.77 11.53 -1.20
CA LEU A 86 -0.62 10.47 -0.19
C LEU A 86 -1.95 10.14 0.49
N ILE A 87 -2.73 11.16 0.90
CA ILE A 87 -4.04 10.96 1.53
C ILE A 87 -5.00 10.25 0.59
N GLU A 88 -5.09 10.68 -0.67
CA GLU A 88 -5.97 10.04 -1.64
C GLU A 88 -5.54 8.61 -1.98
N LEU A 89 -4.24 8.34 -2.05
CA LEU A 89 -3.72 6.99 -2.29
C LEU A 89 -4.07 6.07 -1.11
N ILE A 90 -3.92 6.51 0.14
CA ILE A 90 -4.28 5.72 1.32
C ILE A 90 -5.79 5.43 1.34
N ARG A 91 -6.63 6.43 1.01
CA ARG A 91 -8.09 6.25 0.91
C ARG A 91 -8.45 5.22 -0.15
N LEU A 92 -7.83 5.30 -1.32
CA LEU A 92 -8.06 4.37 -2.42
C LEU A 92 -7.64 2.95 -2.03
N HIS A 93 -6.54 2.81 -1.31
CA HIS A 93 -6.02 1.53 -0.88
C HIS A 93 -6.93 0.84 0.13
N ILE A 94 -7.35 1.54 1.19
CA ILE A 94 -8.33 1.02 2.16
C ILE A 94 -9.62 0.60 1.44
N PHE A 95 -10.07 1.42 0.49
CA PHE A 95 -11.23 1.07 -0.33
C PHE A 95 -11.02 -0.23 -1.13
N ARG A 96 -9.84 -0.43 -1.73
CA ARG A 96 -9.49 -1.66 -2.47
C ARG A 96 -9.39 -2.87 -1.56
N GLU A 97 -8.86 -2.72 -0.34
CA GLU A 97 -8.84 -3.77 0.67
C GLU A 97 -10.25 -4.27 0.97
N ASP A 98 -11.11 -3.34 1.39
CA ASP A 98 -12.47 -3.64 1.85
C ASP A 98 -13.36 -4.19 0.74
N ASN A 99 -13.21 -3.67 -0.49
CA ASN A 99 -14.15 -3.93 -1.58
C ASN A 99 -13.61 -4.87 -2.65
N THR A 100 -12.34 -5.28 -2.58
CA THR A 100 -11.75 -6.17 -3.59
C THR A 100 -10.85 -7.21 -2.95
N LEU A 101 -9.79 -6.81 -2.26
CA LEU A 101 -8.78 -7.75 -1.75
C LEU A 101 -9.35 -8.71 -0.70
N PHE A 102 -10.02 -8.20 0.33
CA PHE A 102 -10.58 -9.04 1.39
C PHE A 102 -11.75 -9.92 0.92
N PRO A 103 -12.67 -9.44 0.05
CA PRO A 103 -13.64 -10.32 -0.60
C PRO A 103 -13.00 -11.45 -1.42
N LEU A 104 -11.93 -11.16 -2.18
CA LEU A 104 -11.19 -12.20 -2.91
C LEU A 104 -10.51 -13.18 -1.96
N ALA A 105 -9.94 -12.68 -0.85
CA ALA A 105 -9.37 -13.52 0.20
C ALA A 105 -10.41 -14.47 0.78
N GLN A 106 -11.60 -13.98 1.14
CA GLN A 106 -12.70 -14.81 1.65
C GLN A 106 -13.20 -15.84 0.62
N LYS A 107 -13.16 -15.49 -0.67
CA LYS A 107 -13.62 -16.37 -1.76
C LYS A 107 -12.64 -17.50 -2.06
N PHE A 108 -11.34 -17.23 -2.01
CA PHE A 108 -10.32 -18.12 -2.58
C PHE A 108 -9.35 -18.74 -1.57
N ILE A 109 -9.22 -18.20 -0.36
CA ILE A 109 -8.39 -18.82 0.67
C ILE A 109 -9.14 -20.00 1.28
N SER A 110 -8.49 -21.16 1.32
CA SER A 110 -9.07 -22.37 1.91
C SER A 110 -9.25 -22.24 3.42
N PRO A 111 -10.17 -22.99 4.05
CA PRO A 111 -10.29 -23.01 5.51
C PRO A 111 -8.98 -23.39 6.22
N GLU A 112 -8.18 -24.27 5.64
CA GLU A 112 -6.87 -24.70 6.14
C GLU A 112 -5.84 -23.56 6.10
N ASP A 113 -5.76 -22.85 4.97
CA ASP A 113 -4.89 -21.68 4.82
C ASP A 113 -5.36 -20.52 5.73
N PHE A 114 -6.67 -20.33 5.87
CA PHE A 114 -7.24 -19.34 6.77
C PHE A 114 -6.89 -19.62 8.24
N LYS A 115 -6.88 -20.90 8.63
CA LYS A 115 -6.43 -21.31 9.96
C LYS A 115 -4.96 -20.98 10.18
N THR A 116 -4.11 -21.18 9.17
CA THR A 116 -2.70 -20.80 9.20
C THR A 116 -2.54 -19.28 9.40
N LEU A 117 -3.32 -18.47 8.68
CA LEU A 117 -3.36 -17.02 8.88
C LEU A 117 -3.73 -16.66 10.32
N THR A 118 -4.79 -17.23 10.89
CA THR A 118 -5.18 -16.90 12.27
C THR A 118 -4.13 -17.26 13.33
N LEU A 119 -3.26 -18.25 13.07
CA LEU A 119 -2.19 -18.64 13.99
C LEU A 119 -0.97 -17.73 13.91
N GLU A 120 -0.69 -17.16 12.73
CA GLU A 120 0.41 -16.22 12.48
C GLU A 120 0.01 -14.75 12.73
N MET A 121 -1.29 -14.48 12.89
CA MET A 121 -1.86 -13.13 13.07
C MET A 121 -2.09 -12.72 14.54
N VAL A 122 -1.76 -13.58 15.52
CA VAL A 122 -1.83 -13.33 16.98
C VAL A 122 -0.47 -12.90 17.54
#